data_AF-F2RN68-F1
#
_entry.id   AF-F2RN68-F1
#
_cell.length_a   1.000
_cell.length_b   1.000
_cell.length_c   1.000
_cell.angle_alpha   90.00
_cell.angle_beta   90.00
_cell.angle_gamma   90.00
#
_symmetry.space_group_name_H-M   'P 1'
#
loop_
_entity.id
_entity.type
_entity.pdbx_description
1 polymer ?
#
loop_
_entity_poly.entity_id
_entity_poly.type
_entity_poly.pdbx_seq_one_letter_code
_entity_poly.pdbx_strand_id
1 'polypeptide(L)'
;MSRAFSTTRQHLARWLGYKKELLTPEFKWEAEHYSENGAVKKVGEIESIEILHRNDGTSPIHQSRYNPKDKELIISARITPADGGKARTHHIYANGTGTMRVGG
;
A
#
# COMPACT_ATOMS: atom_id res chain seq x y z
N MET A 1 24.47 -24.68 -16.14
CA MET A 1 23.47 -24.38 -15.09
C MET A 1 22.57 -23.26 -15.61
N SER A 2 21.48 -23.62 -16.28
CA SER A 2 20.52 -22.66 -16.83
C SER A 2 19.70 -22.08 -15.68
N ARG A 3 19.82 -20.77 -15.44
CA ARG A 3 18.88 -20.05 -14.58
C ARG A 3 17.58 -19.95 -15.35
N ALA A 4 16.65 -20.85 -15.07
CA ALA A 4 15.28 -20.71 -15.53
C ALA A 4 14.74 -19.42 -14.89
N PHE A 5 14.59 -18.36 -15.69
CA PHE A 5 13.75 -17.23 -15.33
C PHE A 5 12.32 -17.75 -15.34
N SER A 6 11.86 -18.22 -14.18
CA SER A 6 10.45 -18.48 -13.95
C SER A 6 9.74 -17.17 -14.24
N THR A 7 8.92 -17.15 -15.28
CA THR A 7 7.98 -16.05 -15.53
C THR A 7 6.98 -16.08 -14.39
N THR A 8 7.28 -15.34 -13.32
CA THR A 8 6.37 -15.14 -12.20
C THR A 8 5.05 -14.66 -12.79
N ARG A 9 4.03 -15.53 -12.73
CA ARG A 9 2.63 -15.12 -12.84
C ARG A 9 2.53 -13.92 -11.90
N GLN A 10 2.34 -12.71 -12.39
CA GLN A 10 2.12 -11.56 -11.52
C GLN A 10 0.89 -11.91 -10.69
N HIS A 11 1.09 -12.38 -9.47
CA HIS A 11 0.00 -12.63 -8.55
C HIS A 11 -0.55 -11.23 -8.27
N LEU A 12 -1.71 -10.92 -8.87
CA LEU A 12 -2.40 -9.68 -8.57
C LEU A 12 -2.70 -9.70 -7.08
N ALA A 13 -2.08 -8.77 -6.35
CA ALA A 13 -2.26 -8.67 -4.91
C ALA A 13 -3.76 -8.53 -4.59
N ARG A 14 -4.21 -9.26 -3.56
CA ARG A 14 -5.61 -9.19 -3.13
C ARG A 14 -5.86 -7.85 -2.43
N TRP A 15 -6.82 -7.08 -2.94
CA TRP A 15 -7.25 -5.84 -2.31
C TRP A 15 -8.27 -6.13 -1.21
N LEU A 16 -8.01 -5.62 -0.01
CA LEU A 16 -8.80 -5.86 1.20
C LEU A 16 -9.11 -4.53 1.92
N GLY A 17 -10.00 -4.58 2.91
CA GLY A 17 -10.36 -3.41 3.70
C GLY A 17 -11.29 -2.45 2.93
N TYR A 18 -10.98 -1.16 2.97
CA TYR A 18 -11.75 -0.17 2.22
C TYR A 18 -11.61 -0.39 0.70
N LYS A 19 -12.73 -0.30 -0.02
CA LYS A 19 -12.75 -0.50 -1.47
C LYS A 19 -11.98 0.63 -2.16
N LYS A 20 -10.91 0.30 -2.88
CA LYS A 20 -10.11 1.29 -3.62
C LYS A 20 -10.93 2.05 -4.67
N GLU A 21 -12.00 1.44 -5.17
CA GLU A 21 -12.92 2.05 -6.14
C GLU A 21 -13.73 3.20 -5.54
N LEU A 22 -13.81 3.29 -4.20
CA LEU A 22 -14.48 4.36 -3.48
C LEU A 22 -13.51 5.49 -3.07
N LEU A 23 -12.21 5.33 -3.32
CA LEU A 23 -11.26 6.43 -3.15
C LEU A 23 -11.49 7.51 -4.21
N THR A 24 -10.99 8.72 -3.95
CA THR A 24 -10.89 9.72 -5.01
C THR A 24 -10.02 9.19 -6.16
N PRO A 25 -10.25 9.62 -7.41
CA PRO A 25 -9.51 9.11 -8.56
C PRO A 25 -7.98 9.19 -8.40
N GLU A 26 -7.50 10.27 -7.80
CA GLU A 26 -6.09 10.50 -7.48
C GLU A 26 -5.55 9.43 -6.52
N PHE A 27 -6.15 9.23 -5.36
CA PHE A 27 -5.69 8.23 -4.39
C PHE A 27 -5.87 6.80 -4.87
N LYS A 28 -6.89 6.53 -5.70
CA LYS A 28 -7.04 5.22 -6.33
C LYS A 28 -5.84 4.93 -7.24
N TRP A 29 -5.55 5.85 -8.16
CA TRP A 29 -4.43 5.73 -9.08
C TRP A 29 -3.12 5.53 -8.33
N GLU A 30 -2.87 6.36 -7.31
CA GLU A 30 -1.62 6.27 -6.56
C GLU A 30 -1.53 5.04 -5.66
N ALA A 31 -2.64 4.53 -5.12
CA ALA A 31 -2.65 3.27 -4.41
C ALA A 31 -2.20 2.11 -5.33
N GLU A 32 -2.77 2.06 -6.54
CA GLU A 32 -2.45 1.05 -7.56
C GLU A 32 -0.99 1.20 -8.01
N HIS A 33 -0.60 2.40 -8.46
CA HIS A 33 0.74 2.67 -8.95
C HIS A 33 1.83 2.44 -7.89
N TYR A 34 1.61 2.90 -6.65
CA TYR A 34 2.54 2.63 -5.55
C TYR A 34 2.62 1.15 -5.22
N SER A 35 1.51 0.41 -5.27
CA SER A 35 1.53 -1.02 -4.99
C SER A 35 2.39 -1.80 -5.99
N GLU A 36 2.31 -1.46 -7.27
CA GLU A 36 3.05 -2.14 -8.35
C GLU A 36 4.53 -1.75 -8.38
N ASN A 37 4.86 -0.52 -7.98
CA ASN A 37 6.21 0.03 -8.13
C ASN A 37 6.94 0.22 -6.80
N GLY A 38 6.33 0.95 -5.86
CA GLY A 38 6.96 1.37 -4.62
C GLY A 38 6.95 0.29 -3.54
N ALA A 39 5.80 -0.35 -3.34
CA ALA A 39 5.63 -1.39 -2.33
C ALA A 39 6.42 -2.65 -2.68
N VAL A 40 6.37 -3.11 -3.94
CA VAL A 40 7.11 -4.30 -4.38
C VAL A 40 8.62 -4.15 -4.15
N LYS A 41 9.19 -2.96 -4.38
CA LYS A 41 10.62 -2.69 -4.09
C LYS A 41 10.97 -2.79 -2.61
N LYS A 42 9.99 -2.60 -1.73
CA LYS A 42 10.18 -2.53 -0.28
C LYS A 42 9.91 -3.85 0.44
N VAL A 43 8.93 -4.63 -0.04
CA VAL A 43 8.50 -5.88 0.61
C VAL A 43 8.60 -7.12 -0.29
N GLY A 44 9.00 -6.97 -1.55
CA GLY A 44 9.01 -8.07 -2.52
C GLY A 44 7.64 -8.33 -3.13
N GLU A 45 7.38 -9.57 -3.53
CA GLU A 45 6.08 -9.99 -4.04
C GLU A 45 4.98 -9.78 -2.98
N ILE A 46 3.83 -9.27 -3.39
CA ILE A 46 2.74 -8.86 -2.48
C ILE A 46 1.60 -9.85 -2.56
N GLU A 47 1.19 -10.39 -1.41
CA GLU A 47 0.02 -11.26 -1.30
C GLU A 47 -1.28 -10.45 -1.22
N SER A 48 -1.30 -9.43 -0.37
CA SER A 48 -2.48 -8.60 -0.14
C SER A 48 -2.16 -7.16 0.24
N ILE A 49 -3.09 -6.27 -0.10
CA ILE A 49 -3.06 -4.83 0.19
C ILE A 49 -4.39 -4.49 0.87
N GLU A 50 -4.33 -4.16 2.15
CA GLU A 50 -5.49 -3.80 2.96
C GLU A 50 -5.52 -2.28 3.17
N ILE A 51 -6.48 -1.58 2.57
CA ILE A 51 -6.67 -0.13 2.83
C ILE A 51 -7.33 0.01 4.19
N LEU A 52 -6.57 0.54 5.15
CA LEU A 52 -6.99 0.70 6.54
C LEU A 52 -7.95 1.88 6.67
N HIS A 53 -9.14 1.59 7.16
CA HIS A 53 -10.18 2.58 7.40
C HIS A 53 -10.98 2.21 8.65
N ARG A 54 -11.37 3.21 9.45
CA ARG A 54 -12.22 3.01 10.62
C ARG A 54 -13.68 2.99 10.17
N ASN A 55 -14.46 1.99 10.59
CA ASN A 55 -15.89 1.92 10.26
C ASN A 55 -16.74 2.90 11.11
N ASP A 56 -16.26 4.13 11.28
CA ASP A 56 -16.87 5.20 12.09
C ASP A 56 -17.34 6.38 11.22
N GLY A 57 -17.36 6.21 9.90
CA GLY A 57 -17.77 7.24 8.94
C GLY A 57 -16.70 8.30 8.64
N THR A 58 -15.48 8.15 9.18
CA THR A 58 -14.36 9.03 8.82
C THR A 58 -13.90 8.80 7.37
N SER A 59 -13.02 9.63 6.83
CA SER A 59 -12.44 9.37 5.50
C SER A 59 -11.26 8.40 5.64
N PRO A 60 -11.06 7.44 4.71
CA PRO A 60 -9.80 6.70 4.62
C PRO A 60 -8.60 7.62 4.29
N ILE A 61 -8.87 8.76 3.66
CA ILE A 61 -7.89 9.81 3.35
C ILE A 61 -7.78 10.75 4.55
N HIS A 62 -6.60 10.85 5.14
CA HIS A 62 -6.37 11.61 6.37
C HIS A 62 -4.93 12.15 6.44
N GLN A 63 -4.67 13.09 7.34
CA GLN A 63 -3.29 13.51 7.64
C GLN A 63 -2.60 12.46 8.50
N SER A 64 -1.31 12.24 8.25
CA SER A 64 -0.53 11.28 9.03
C SER A 64 -0.45 11.70 10.50
N ARG A 65 -0.90 10.82 11.41
CA ARG A 65 -0.74 11.03 12.86
C ARG A 65 0.72 10.90 13.31
N TYR A 66 1.58 10.31 12.48
CA TYR A 66 2.98 10.06 12.81
C TYR A 66 3.89 11.25 12.58
N ASN A 67 3.56 12.07 11.59
CA ASN A 67 4.26 13.32 11.33
C ASN A 67 3.25 14.47 11.37
N PRO A 68 2.94 15.04 12.55
CA PRO A 68 1.95 16.12 12.66
C PRO A 68 2.30 17.40 11.88
N LYS A 69 3.58 17.55 11.49
CA LYS A 69 4.06 18.64 10.64
C LYS A 69 3.76 18.40 9.17
N ASP A 70 3.64 17.13 8.77
CA ASP A 70 3.19 16.74 7.45
C ASP A 70 1.68 16.98 7.34
N LYS A 71 1.31 17.93 6.49
CA LYS A 71 -0.08 18.29 6.24
C LYS A 71 -0.64 17.60 5.00
N GLU A 72 0.19 16.83 4.29
CA GLU A 72 -0.25 16.08 3.13
C GLU A 72 -1.23 14.99 3.55
N LEU A 73 -2.19 14.75 2.67
CA LEU A 73 -3.16 13.69 2.83
C LEU A 73 -2.55 12.37 2.40
N ILE A 74 -2.87 11.34 3.17
CA ILE A 74 -2.42 9.97 2.93
C ILE A 74 -3.60 9.01 3.00
N ILE A 75 -3.42 7.83 2.41
CA ILE A 75 -4.13 6.62 2.82
C ILE A 75 -3.15 5.71 3.55
N SER A 76 -3.65 4.98 4.54
CA SER A 76 -2.87 3.92 5.21
C SER A 76 -3.19 2.58 4.57
N ALA A 77 -2.19 1.89 4.03
CA ALA A 77 -2.35 0.56 3.45
C ALA A 77 -1.45 -0.44 4.18
N ARG A 78 -2.02 -1.54 4.69
CA ARG A 78 -1.25 -2.67 5.22
C ARG A 78 -0.93 -3.62 4.08
N ILE A 79 0.36 -3.83 3.84
CA ILE A 79 0.87 -4.66 2.75
C ILE A 79 1.44 -5.93 3.34
N THR A 80 0.90 -7.07 2.91
CA THR A 80 1.33 -8.41 3.33
C THR A 80 2.18 -9.00 2.21
N PRO A 81 3.47 -9.29 2.45
CA PRO A 81 4.33 -9.91 1.46
C PRO A 81 3.99 -11.39 1.27
N ALA A 82 4.18 -11.91 0.06
CA ALA A 82 3.89 -13.30 -0.29
C ALA A 82 4.91 -14.30 0.25
N ASP A 83 6.07 -13.83 0.72
CA ASP A 83 7.12 -14.65 1.32
C ASP A 83 6.81 -15.10 2.77
N GLY A 84 5.63 -14.75 3.30
CA GLY A 84 5.25 -15.00 4.69
C GLY A 84 5.87 -14.01 5.69
N GLY A 85 6.50 -12.95 5.20
CA GLY A 85 7.05 -11.86 5.99
C GLY A 85 5.98 -11.07 6.74
N LYS A 86 6.42 -10.24 7.69
CA LYS A 86 5.52 -9.41 8.49
C LYS A 86 4.85 -8.35 7.62
N ALA A 87 3.51 -8.27 7.71
CA ALA A 87 2.74 -7.20 7.09
C ALA A 87 3.17 -5.83 7.63
N ARG A 88 3.31 -4.84 6.74
CA ARG A 88 3.76 -3.49 7.08
C ARG A 88 2.75 -2.45 6.64
N THR A 89 2.54 -1.42 7.46
CA THR A 89 1.71 -0.29 7.08
C THR A 89 2.53 0.75 6.31
N HIS A 90 2.06 1.07 5.12
CA HIS A 90 2.60 2.08 4.24
C HIS A 90 1.62 3.26 4.23
N HIS A 91 2.13 4.48 4.30
CA HIS A 91 1.33 5.66 3.96
C HIS A 91 1.57 5.98 2.50
N ILE A 92 0.49 6.10 1.73
CA ILE A 92 0.52 6.43 0.31
C ILE A 92 -0.03 7.84 0.17
N TYR A 93 0.75 8.72 -0.43
CA TYR A 93 0.42 10.11 -0.66
C TYR A 93 -0.32 10.28 -1.98
N ALA A 94 -1.02 11.40 -2.12
CA ALA A 94 -1.71 11.78 -3.36
C ALA A 94 -0.76 12.00 -4.56
N ASN A 95 0.54 12.17 -4.30
CA ASN A 95 1.59 12.35 -5.32
C ASN A 95 2.28 11.04 -5.74
N GLY A 96 1.79 9.88 -5.28
CA GLY A 96 2.33 8.57 -5.64
C GLY A 96 3.56 8.13 -4.88
N THR A 97 4.11 9.00 -4.04
CA THR A 97 5.14 8.59 -3.09
C THR A 97 4.50 7.82 -1.93
N GLY A 98 5.31 7.03 -1.24
CA GLY A 98 4.85 6.38 -0.04
C GLY A 98 5.97 6.16 0.97
N THR A 99 5.63 6.32 2.24
CA THR A 99 6.55 6.09 3.35
C THR A 99 6.20 4.76 4.02
N MET A 100 7.22 4.02 4.42
CA MET A 100 7.05 2.95 5.40
C MET A 100 7.40 3.55 6.75
N ARG A 101 6.67 3.19 7.80
CA ARG A 101 7.15 3.42 9.15
C ARG A 101 8.46 2.62 9.32
N VAL A 102 9.57 3.32 9.55
CA VAL A 102 10.82 2.70 10.00
C VAL A 102 10.73 2.59 11.51
N GLY A 103 10.58 1.38 12.04
CA GLY A 103 10.53 1.12 13.47
C GLY A 103 9.22 0.47 13.92
N GLY A 104 9.35 -0.75 14.42
CA GLY A 104 8.28 -1.54 15.05
C GLY A 104 7.83 -1.02 16.40
#